data_AF-A0A9E0XJQ8-F1
#
_entry.id   AF-A0A9E0XJQ8-F1
#
_cell.length_a   1.000
_cell.length_b   1.000
_cell.length_c   1.000
_cell.angle_alpha   90.00
_cell.angle_beta   90.00
_cell.angle_gamma   90.00
#
_symmetry.space_group_name_H-M   'P 1'
#
loop_
_entity.id
_entity.type
_entity.pdbx_description
1 polymer ?
#
loop_
_entity_poly.entity_id
_entity_poly.type
_entity_poly.pdbx_seq_one_letter_code
_entity_poly.pdbx_strand_id
1 'polypeptide(L)'
;MQPIAKIAAFCLASCLSASAAWAVDDTLMNALESSKASGRGLTFYANGQAIPGVVVAIEDRYLVARSQAQGTIIIRLDRIDGVAGFINPPAGERKPQ
;
A
#
# COMPACT_ATOMS: atom_id res chain seq x y z
N MET A 1 36.28 19.75 51.24
CA MET A 1 35.07 20.53 51.55
C MET A 1 34.26 20.68 50.27
N GLN A 2 33.17 19.91 50.13
CA GLN A 2 32.04 20.27 49.27
C GLN A 2 31.13 21.20 50.12
N PRO A 3 30.28 22.09 49.55
CA PRO A 3 28.94 21.60 49.16
C PRO A 3 28.12 22.42 48.10
N ILE A 4 27.11 21.75 47.51
CA ILE A 4 25.75 22.25 47.11
C ILE A 4 25.72 23.26 45.94
N ALA A 5 25.15 23.00 44.75
CA ALA A 5 23.73 22.84 44.34
C ALA A 5 23.72 23.19 42.83
N LYS A 6 22.80 22.85 41.91
CA LYS A 6 21.49 22.22 41.86
C LYS A 6 21.21 22.03 40.35
N ILE A 7 20.76 20.83 39.98
CA ILE A 7 19.59 20.59 39.12
C ILE A 7 19.52 21.31 37.75
N ALA A 8 19.78 20.55 36.69
CA ALA A 8 19.06 20.60 35.40
C ALA A 8 19.13 19.16 34.85
N ALA A 9 18.21 18.22 35.08
CA ALA A 9 16.77 18.18 34.80
C ALA A 9 16.40 18.58 33.36
N PHE A 10 15.75 17.64 32.66
CA PHE A 10 15.09 17.74 31.34
C PHE A 10 16.05 17.78 30.12
N CYS A 11 16.00 16.89 29.12
CA CYS A 11 14.91 16.09 28.56
C CYS A 11 15.40 14.71 28.08
N LEU A 12 14.80 13.69 28.68
CA LEU A 12 14.57 12.40 28.05
C LEU A 12 13.50 12.60 26.96
N ALA A 13 13.84 12.52 25.68
CA ALA A 13 12.85 12.51 24.59
C ALA A 13 13.40 11.80 23.36
N SER A 14 13.47 10.47 23.48
CA SER A 14 13.01 9.51 22.47
C SER A 14 12.82 10.08 21.05
N CYS A 15 13.80 9.86 20.18
CA CYS A 15 13.56 9.69 18.74
C CYS A 15 12.70 8.43 18.55
N LEU A 16 11.40 8.58 18.82
CA LEU A 16 10.40 7.60 18.44
C LEU A 16 10.27 7.72 16.92
N SER A 17 11.03 6.89 16.19
CA SER A 17 10.86 6.70 14.76
C SER A 17 9.40 6.28 14.52
N ALA A 18 8.57 7.26 14.18
CA ALA A 18 7.22 7.03 13.68
C ALA A 18 7.38 6.28 12.35
N SER A 19 7.38 4.95 12.42
CA SER A 19 7.12 4.14 11.25
C SER A 19 5.66 4.42 10.91
N ALA A 20 5.44 5.40 10.03
CA ALA A 20 4.14 5.62 9.44
C ALA A 20 3.81 4.33 8.69
N ALA A 21 3.01 3.46 9.30
CA ALA A 21 2.33 2.41 8.58
C ALA A 21 1.34 3.14 7.69
N TRP A 22 1.71 3.35 6.43
CA TRP A 22 0.80 3.90 5.44
C TRP A 22 -0.25 2.82 5.27
N ALA A 23 -1.42 3.04 5.89
CA ALA A 23 -2.57 2.19 5.68
C ALA A 23 -2.81 2.19 4.17
N VAL A 24 -2.65 1.03 3.55
CA VAL A 24 -3.04 0.84 2.16
C VAL A 24 -4.51 1.25 2.10
N ASP A 25 -4.80 2.33 1.38
CA ASP A 25 -6.13 2.93 1.32
C ASP A 25 -7.17 1.84 1.01
N ASP A 26 -8.30 1.86 1.72
CA ASP A 26 -9.36 0.86 1.58
C ASP A 26 -9.78 0.68 0.10
N THR A 27 -9.64 1.72 -0.71
CA THR A 27 -9.95 1.69 -2.14
C THR A 27 -8.98 0.83 -2.95
N LEU A 28 -7.67 0.91 -2.67
CA LEU A 28 -6.66 0.12 -3.36
C LEU A 28 -6.82 -1.35 -3.00
N MET A 29 -7.02 -1.67 -1.72
CA MET A 29 -7.27 -3.04 -1.29
C MET A 29 -8.53 -3.61 -1.92
N ASN A 30 -9.63 -2.85 -1.94
CA ASN A 30 -10.87 -3.28 -2.58
C ASN A 30 -10.70 -3.54 -4.08
N ALA A 31 -9.93 -2.71 -4.80
CA ALA A 31 -9.61 -2.94 -6.21
C ALA A 31 -8.84 -4.26 -6.43
N LEU A 32 -7.83 -4.54 -5.59
CA LEU A 32 -7.05 -5.78 -5.65
C LEU A 32 -7.92 -7.00 -5.33
N GLU A 33 -8.75 -6.92 -4.29
CA GLU A 33 -9.69 -7.98 -3.93
C GLU A 33 -10.74 -8.22 -5.03
N SER A 34 -11.25 -7.16 -5.65
CA SER A 34 -12.19 -7.24 -6.76
C SER A 34 -11.56 -7.94 -7.97
N SER A 35 -10.30 -7.63 -8.30
CA SER A 35 -9.55 -8.36 -9.34
C SER A 35 -9.39 -9.83 -8.98
N LYS A 36 -9.01 -10.13 -7.74
CA LYS A 36 -8.86 -11.51 -7.24
C LYS A 36 -10.16 -12.31 -7.35
N ALA A 37 -11.28 -11.71 -6.96
CA ALA A 37 -12.59 -12.37 -6.95
C ALA A 37 -13.20 -12.50 -8.36
N SER A 38 -13.02 -11.51 -9.22
CA SER A 38 -13.65 -11.47 -10.55
C SER A 38 -12.79 -12.04 -11.67
N GLY A 39 -11.49 -12.21 -11.44
CA GLY A 39 -10.52 -12.58 -12.48
C GLY A 39 -10.28 -11.47 -13.51
N ARG A 40 -10.79 -10.25 -13.29
CA ARG A 40 -10.54 -9.12 -14.20
C ARG A 40 -9.13 -8.59 -14.01
N GLY A 41 -8.45 -8.38 -15.14
CA GLY A 41 -7.11 -7.80 -15.14
C GLY A 41 -7.09 -6.37 -14.66
N LEU A 42 -6.00 -6.02 -13.98
CA LEU A 42 -5.59 -4.67 -13.63
C LEU A 42 -4.27 -4.34 -14.33
N THR A 43 -4.02 -3.06 -14.49
CA THR A 43 -2.68 -2.53 -14.72
C THR A 43 -2.16 -1.99 -13.40
N PHE A 44 -1.09 -2.60 -12.88
CA PHE A 44 -0.40 -2.15 -11.67
C PHE A 44 0.63 -1.09 -12.05
N TYR A 45 0.65 0.03 -11.35
CA TYR A 45 1.68 1.04 -11.47
C TYR A 45 2.61 0.93 -10.26
N ALA A 46 3.88 0.63 -10.50
CA ALA A 46 4.87 0.46 -9.43
C ALA A 46 6.23 1.06 -9.83
N ASN A 47 6.70 2.03 -9.05
CA ASN A 47 7.87 2.86 -9.35
C ASN A 47 7.84 3.41 -10.80
N GLY A 48 6.67 3.86 -11.25
CA GLY A 48 6.46 4.37 -12.62
C GLY A 48 6.43 3.32 -13.74
N GLN A 49 6.50 2.02 -13.43
CA GLN A 49 6.32 0.94 -14.41
C GLN A 49 4.85 0.52 -14.48
N ALA A 50 4.34 0.27 -15.69
CA ALA A 50 3.01 -0.26 -15.92
C ALA A 50 3.07 -1.78 -16.16
N ILE A 51 2.39 -2.55 -15.32
CA ILE A 51 2.49 -4.02 -15.29
C ILE A 51 1.07 -4.60 -15.39
N PRO A 52 0.67 -5.20 -16.54
CA PRO A 52 -0.65 -5.80 -16.68
C PRO A 52 -0.70 -7.20 -16.05
N GLY A 53 -1.74 -7.48 -15.27
CA GLY A 53 -1.98 -8.81 -14.71
C GLY A 53 -3.30 -8.97 -13.96
N VAL A 54 -3.62 -10.20 -13.56
CA VAL A 54 -4.78 -10.55 -12.74
C VAL A 54 -4.29 -10.96 -11.35
N VAL A 55 -4.88 -10.41 -10.30
CA VAL A 55 -4.53 -10.77 -8.92
C VAL A 55 -4.94 -12.20 -8.64
N VAL A 56 -4.04 -13.01 -8.07
CA VAL A 56 -4.34 -14.40 -7.65
C VAL A 56 -4.21 -14.60 -6.15
N ALA A 57 -3.33 -13.84 -5.48
CA ALA A 57 -3.23 -13.83 -4.03
C ALA A 57 -2.81 -12.45 -3.53
N ILE A 58 -3.25 -12.12 -2.32
CA ILE A 58 -2.84 -10.92 -1.58
C ILE A 58 -2.35 -11.43 -0.23
N GLU A 59 -1.09 -11.18 0.08
CA GLU A 59 -0.45 -11.51 1.34
C GLU A 59 -0.08 -10.22 2.09
N ASP A 60 0.47 -10.34 3.30
CA ASP A 60 0.73 -9.18 4.18
C ASP A 60 1.62 -8.09 3.55
N ARG A 61 2.60 -8.47 2.73
CA ARG A 61 3.55 -7.54 2.10
C ARG A 61 3.57 -7.59 0.58
N TYR A 62 2.94 -8.61 0.01
CA TYR A 62 3.11 -8.93 -1.40
C TYR A 62 1.75 -9.18 -2.07
N LEU A 63 1.67 -8.73 -3.30
CA LEU A 63 0.64 -9.06 -4.26
C LEU A 63 1.21 -10.12 -5.21
N VAL A 64 0.50 -11.23 -5.38
CA VAL A 64 0.80 -12.22 -6.42
C VAL A 64 -0.20 -12.05 -7.55
N ALA A 65 0.31 -11.85 -8.76
CA ALA A 65 -0.48 -11.68 -9.97
C ALA A 65 -0.01 -12.63 -11.08
N ARG A 66 -0.91 -12.91 -12.03
CA ARG A 66 -0.58 -13.63 -13.27
C ARG A 66 -0.68 -12.68 -14.45
N SER A 67 0.38 -12.63 -15.24
CA SER A 67 0.49 -11.85 -16.46
C SER A 67 0.75 -12.76 -17.64
N GLN A 68 0.14 -12.43 -18.77
CA GLN A 68 0.37 -13.14 -20.03
C GLN A 68 1.80 -12.91 -20.55
N ALA A 69 2.37 -11.73 -20.31
CA ALA A 69 3.69 -11.37 -20.80
C ALA A 69 4.84 -11.89 -19.92
N GLN A 70 4.58 -12.08 -18.62
CA GLN A 70 5.64 -12.30 -17.62
C GLN A 70 5.42 -13.54 -16.75
N GLY A 71 4.29 -14.25 -16.86
CA GLY A 71 3.97 -15.40 -16.02
C GLY A 71 3.50 -14.98 -14.62
N THR A 72 4.12 -15.49 -13.55
CA THR A 72 3.83 -15.04 -12.18
C THR A 72 4.62 -13.77 -11.87
N ILE A 73 3.95 -12.77 -11.31
CA ILE A 73 4.56 -11.54 -10.85
C ILE A 73 4.30 -11.41 -9.36
N ILE A 74 5.32 -10.98 -8.62
CA ILE A 74 5.24 -10.68 -7.19
C ILE A 74 5.61 -9.21 -7.02
N ILE A 75 4.68 -8.40 -6.51
CA ILE A 75 4.85 -6.95 -6.33
C ILE A 75 4.70 -6.66 -4.84
N ARG A 76 5.58 -5.85 -4.26
CA ARG A 76 5.36 -5.40 -2.88
C ARG A 76 4.20 -4.41 -2.81
N LEU A 77 3.32 -4.57 -1.83
CA LEU A 77 2.19 -3.67 -1.63
C LEU A 77 2.65 -2.22 -1.36
N ASP A 78 3.74 -2.03 -0.61
CA ASP A 78 4.34 -0.72 -0.30
C ASP A 78 4.97 -0.01 -1.51
N ARG A 79 4.97 -0.65 -2.69
CA ARG A 79 5.52 -0.11 -3.95
C ARG A 79 4.47 0.06 -5.04
N ILE A 80 3.21 -0.21 -4.74
CA ILE A 80 2.12 0.03 -5.68
C ILE A 80 1.74 1.50 -5.55
N ASP A 81 2.04 2.26 -6.60
CA ASP A 81 1.67 3.68 -6.70
C ASP A 81 0.17 3.82 -7.03
N GLY A 82 -0.39 2.84 -7.75
CA GLY A 82 -1.80 2.80 -8.10
C GLY A 82 -2.18 1.61 -8.97
N VAL A 83 -3.47 1.48 -9.24
CA VAL A 83 -4.02 0.45 -10.13
C VAL A 83 -5.07 1.04 -11.07
N ALA A 84 -5.14 0.52 -12.28
CA ALA A 84 -6.19 0.85 -13.25
C ALA A 84 -6.87 -0.41 -13.78
N GLY A 85 -8.18 -0.34 -13.97
CA GLY A 85 -8.98 -1.41 -14.55
C GLY A 85 -10.47 -1.15 -14.35
N PHE A 86 -11.31 -2.14 -14.68
CA PHE A 86 -12.75 -2.06 -14.44
C PHE A 86 -13.06 -2.33 -12.97
N ILE A 87 -12.78 -1.35 -12.12
CA ILE A 87 -13.09 -1.35 -10.69
C ILE A 87 -14.33 -0.50 -10.43
N ASN A 88 -15.18 -0.92 -9.49
CA ASN A 88 -16.30 -0.08 -9.07
C ASN A 88 -15.74 1.04 -8.17
N PRO A 89 -15.95 2.32 -8.53
CA PRO A 89 -15.55 3.42 -7.65
C PRO A 89 -16.36 3.36 -6.35
N PRO A 90 -15.80 3.88 -5.23
CA PRO A 90 -16.52 3.97 -3.96
C PRO A 90 -17.86 4.70 -4.15
N ALA A 91 -18.87 4.30 -3.37
CA ALA A 91 -20.29 4.54 -3.63
C ALA A 91 -20.75 6.02 -3.70
N GLY A 92 -19.85 7.00 -3.57
CA GLY A 92 -20.16 8.44 -3.60
C GLY A 92 -19.96 9.15 -4.94
N GLU A 93 -19.33 8.52 -5.94
CA GLU A 93 -18.79 9.24 -7.12
C GLU A 93 -19.46 8.91 -8.46
N ARG A 94 -20.63 8.25 -8.43
CA ARG A 94 -21.41 7.99 -9.65
C ARG A 94 -22.11 9.28 -10.12
N LYS A 95 -21.40 10.13 -10.84
CA LYS A 95 -22.04 11.15 -11.68
C LYS A 95 -22.65 10.44 -12.90
N PRO A 96 -23.92 10.72 -13.28
CA PRO A 96 -24.50 10.13 -14.47
C PRO A 96 -23.64 10.49 -15.69
N GLN A 97 -23.24 9.46 -16.44
CA GLN A 97 -22.57 9.60 -17.74
C GLN A 97 -23.60 10.00 -18.80
#